data_AF-A0A945RZA8-F1
#
_entry.id   AF-A0A945RZA8-F1
#
_cell.length_a   1.000
_cell.length_b   1.000
_cell.length_c   1.000
_cell.angle_alpha   90.00
_cell.angle_beta   90.00
_cell.angle_gamma   90.00
#
_symmetry.space_group_name_H-M   'P 1'
#
loop_
_entity.id
_entity.type
_entity.pdbx_description
1 polymer ?
#
loop_
_entity_poly.entity_id
_entity_poly.type
_entity_poly.pdbx_seq_one_letter_code
_entity_poly.pdbx_strand_id
1 'polypeptide(L)'
;MRALLILAVCIFPGSMILAASSAVQRHVLDLRSETPLVRRHAAAALGRIGGRAAGAVLIEALADPDVGVRREAAKALGAVRCPEASGALVALLKDPDPTVRFNTAYALGEIRAGASAPALLDALKDSDYGVRDQAAWALRELRAPSLASLLTKALKGEDADAPHIIWILRHLPRDSSIPAVAGLLDEAQPDLRKLAMSILAEIGTADVVEPTIKALGDPNAEVRLSAIRILKGIREDRVVLALRKRISLEPDGAVRALCEEAVFELSKHQDLVAHWSFDDGSTVVAKDLAGSGNHGEIKGCGSVAGQVGDALRFSAGGFVEFGRPSGLPFSGTDFTVSAWIKAEAQSGVVIARGGAACGFSLYIKDGVAKFGIHRVGDEPAFIASGTEKIGKDWVHLAGMVREKAVEVYVNGKRVGVTKTPGYIPGSCGQGMEIGFDVSNSSCEICDAFEGIIDEVKIFQAALGADDLAVECQAK
;
A
#
# COMPACT_ATOMS: atom_id res chain seq x y z
N MET A 1 5.74 65.83 35.38
CA MET A 1 5.55 65.29 36.74
C MET A 1 4.11 65.59 37.14
N ARG A 2 3.31 64.53 37.43
CA ARG A 2 1.90 64.53 37.93
C ARG A 2 0.82 64.98 36.93
N ALA A 3 -0.34 64.31 36.78
CA ALA A 3 -0.83 63.01 37.22
C ALA A 3 -2.07 62.67 36.34
N LEU A 4 -2.13 61.46 35.77
CA LEU A 4 -3.36 60.89 35.21
C LEU A 4 -4.33 60.62 36.38
N LEU A 5 -5.55 61.17 36.31
CA LEU A 5 -6.66 60.70 37.13
C LEU A 5 -7.46 59.69 36.30
N ILE A 6 -7.47 58.46 36.78
CA ILE A 6 -8.28 57.34 36.30
C ILE A 6 -9.74 57.63 36.67
N LEU A 7 -10.62 57.78 35.68
CA LEU A 7 -12.07 57.63 35.91
C LEU A 7 -12.43 56.18 35.57
N ALA A 8 -12.69 55.40 36.61
CA ALA A 8 -13.23 54.06 36.51
C ALA A 8 -14.65 54.13 35.92
N VAL A 9 -14.83 53.66 34.68
CA VAL A 9 -16.15 53.34 34.15
C VAL A 9 -16.44 51.90 34.53
N CYS A 10 -17.32 51.73 35.52
CA CYS A 10 -17.93 50.45 35.85
C CYS A 10 -18.70 49.94 34.62
N ILE A 11 -18.14 48.94 33.93
CA ILE A 11 -18.85 48.22 32.87
C ILE A 11 -19.84 47.27 33.56
N PHE A 12 -21.11 47.70 33.63
CA PHE A 12 -22.21 46.80 33.96
C PHE A 12 -22.42 45.78 32.81
N PRO A 13 -22.95 44.58 33.07
CA PRO A 13 -23.17 43.54 32.04
C PRO A 13 -24.22 43.93 30.97
N GLY A 14 -24.89 45.09 31.11
CA GLY A 14 -26.00 45.50 30.25
C GLY A 14 -25.60 46.11 28.90
N SER A 15 -24.35 46.50 28.71
CA SER A 15 -23.92 47.25 27.51
C SER A 15 -23.75 46.42 26.23
N MET A 16 -23.82 45.09 26.31
CA MET A 16 -23.76 44.22 25.11
C MET A 16 -25.13 43.95 24.46
N ILE A 17 -26.24 44.28 25.13
CA ILE A 17 -27.60 43.94 24.67
C ILE A 17 -28.17 44.99 23.68
N LEU A 18 -27.62 46.20 23.68
CA LEU A 18 -28.16 47.35 22.94
C LEU A 18 -27.88 47.36 21.42
N ALA A 19 -27.08 46.42 20.91
CA ALA A 19 -26.71 46.36 19.48
C ALA A 19 -27.40 45.23 18.68
N ALA A 20 -28.24 44.41 19.31
CA ALA A 20 -28.96 43.32 18.63
C ALA A 20 -30.27 43.81 18.00
N SER A 21 -30.70 43.21 16.88
CA SER A 21 -31.97 43.56 16.23
C SER A 21 -33.15 43.39 17.20
N SER A 22 -34.22 44.18 17.03
CA SER A 22 -35.41 44.14 17.89
C SER A 22 -36.04 42.74 18.00
N ALA A 23 -35.83 41.89 16.98
CA ALA A 23 -36.24 40.48 16.98
C ALA A 23 -35.43 39.61 17.95
N VAL A 24 -34.11 39.80 18.04
CA VAL A 24 -33.26 39.06 19.00
C VAL A 24 -33.64 39.45 20.44
N GLN A 25 -33.80 40.75 20.71
CA GLN A 25 -34.18 41.22 22.05
C GLN A 25 -35.52 40.64 22.53
N ARG A 26 -36.51 40.49 21.63
CA ARG A 26 -37.78 39.84 21.96
C ARG A 26 -37.59 38.39 22.38
N HIS A 27 -36.83 37.60 21.62
CA HIS A 27 -36.61 36.21 21.95
C HIS A 27 -35.73 35.99 23.19
N VAL A 28 -34.84 36.94 23.51
CA VAL A 28 -34.12 36.93 24.79
C VAL A 28 -35.08 37.09 25.98
N LEU A 29 -36.14 37.90 25.84
CA LEU A 29 -37.18 38.00 26.86
C LEU A 29 -38.03 36.72 26.91
N ASP A 30 -38.39 36.15 25.76
CA ASP A 30 -39.18 34.92 25.68
C ASP A 30 -38.47 33.72 26.34
N LEU A 31 -37.13 33.69 26.35
CA LEU A 31 -36.33 32.70 27.09
C LEU A 31 -36.48 32.78 28.62
N ARG A 32 -37.10 33.83 29.15
CA ARG A 32 -37.42 33.96 30.58
C ARG A 32 -38.89 33.65 30.91
N SER A 33 -39.67 33.21 29.91
CA SER A 33 -41.07 32.85 30.12
C SER A 33 -41.21 31.68 31.10
N GLU A 34 -42.23 31.72 31.97
CA GLU A 34 -42.56 30.59 32.84
C GLU A 34 -42.98 29.34 32.03
N THR A 35 -43.52 29.55 30.83
CA THR A 35 -43.98 28.48 29.93
C THR A 35 -42.81 27.86 29.14
N PRO A 36 -42.46 26.57 29.36
CA PRO A 36 -41.33 25.93 28.69
C PRO A 36 -41.45 25.91 27.16
N LEU A 37 -42.67 25.78 26.64
CA LEU A 37 -42.91 25.81 25.20
C LEU A 37 -42.49 27.14 24.56
N VAL A 38 -42.73 28.26 25.25
CA VAL A 38 -42.33 29.60 24.77
C VAL A 38 -40.81 29.72 24.77
N ARG A 39 -40.14 29.28 25.85
CA ARG A 39 -38.67 29.26 25.91
C ARG A 39 -38.05 28.40 24.81
N ARG A 40 -38.61 27.23 24.55
CA ARG A 40 -38.16 26.34 23.47
C ARG A 40 -38.31 27.01 22.10
N HIS A 41 -39.45 27.63 21.82
CA HIS A 41 -39.64 28.37 20.57
C HIS A 41 -38.68 29.54 20.43
N ALA A 42 -38.37 30.23 21.52
CA ALA A 42 -37.38 31.30 21.56
C ALA A 42 -35.98 30.77 21.23
N ALA A 43 -35.55 29.66 21.83
CA ALA A 43 -34.28 29.00 21.51
C ALA A 43 -34.18 28.63 20.02
N ALA A 44 -35.24 28.02 19.47
CA ALA A 44 -35.31 27.66 18.05
C ALA A 44 -35.27 28.89 17.12
N ALA A 45 -35.92 29.99 17.51
CA ALA A 45 -35.91 31.23 16.76
C ALA A 45 -34.52 31.88 16.77
N LEU A 46 -33.87 31.94 17.94
CA LEU A 46 -32.50 32.45 18.10
C LEU A 46 -31.49 31.64 17.29
N GLY A 47 -31.63 30.32 17.24
CA GLY A 47 -30.81 29.45 16.38
C GLY A 47 -30.96 29.75 14.89
N ARG A 48 -32.17 30.11 14.43
CA ARG A 48 -32.42 30.51 13.03
C ARG A 48 -31.93 31.91 12.71
N ILE A 49 -32.00 32.83 13.67
CA ILE A 49 -31.50 34.20 13.49
C ILE A 49 -29.97 34.21 13.43
N GLY A 50 -29.33 33.44 14.30
CA GLY A 50 -27.87 33.35 14.38
C GLY A 50 -27.18 34.58 14.97
N GLY A 51 -25.85 34.58 14.89
CA GLY A 51 -24.99 35.65 15.40
C GLY A 51 -24.54 35.47 16.85
N ARG A 52 -23.50 36.22 17.23
CA ARG A 52 -22.80 36.08 18.51
C ARG A 52 -23.70 36.36 19.72
N ALA A 53 -24.59 37.35 19.60
CA ALA A 53 -25.53 37.70 20.67
C ALA A 53 -26.55 36.60 20.94
N ALA A 54 -27.01 35.88 19.92
CA ALA A 54 -27.86 34.71 20.09
C ALA A 54 -27.11 33.57 20.79
N GLY A 55 -25.84 33.35 20.45
CA GLY A 55 -25.00 32.32 21.07
C GLY A 55 -24.87 32.47 22.59
N ALA A 56 -24.55 33.68 23.08
CA ALA A 56 -24.38 33.92 24.52
C ALA A 56 -25.64 33.56 25.35
N VAL A 57 -26.83 33.94 24.87
CA VAL A 57 -28.08 33.67 25.58
C VAL A 57 -28.52 32.21 25.43
N LEU A 58 -28.23 31.59 24.28
CA LEU A 58 -28.47 30.16 24.09
C LEU A 58 -27.59 29.29 25.01
N ILE A 59 -26.38 29.73 25.38
CA ILE A 59 -25.53 29.04 26.36
C ILE A 59 -26.23 29.00 27.73
N GLU A 60 -26.87 30.10 28.17
CA GLU A 60 -27.64 30.12 29.41
C GLU A 60 -28.81 29.13 29.38
N ALA A 61 -29.49 29.01 28.24
CA ALA A 61 -30.61 28.09 28.05
C ALA A 61 -30.22 26.59 28.08
N LEU A 62 -28.92 26.25 28.05
CA LEU A 62 -28.45 24.88 28.26
C LEU A 62 -28.68 24.38 29.69
N ALA A 63 -28.88 25.28 30.65
CA ALA A 63 -29.14 24.95 32.06
C ALA A 63 -30.64 24.93 32.41
N ASP A 64 -31.54 25.01 31.42
CA ASP A 64 -32.98 25.08 31.64
C ASP A 64 -33.52 23.80 32.32
N PRO A 65 -34.46 23.90 33.29
CA PRO A 65 -35.06 22.73 33.90
C PRO A 65 -35.82 21.84 32.90
N ASP A 66 -36.37 22.42 31.83
CA ASP A 66 -37.10 21.68 30.80
C ASP A 66 -36.17 21.03 29.78
N VAL A 67 -36.34 19.73 29.58
CA VAL A 67 -35.57 18.90 28.63
C VAL A 67 -35.68 19.43 27.20
N GLY A 68 -36.88 19.84 26.80
CA GLY A 68 -37.16 20.34 25.46
C GLY A 68 -36.41 21.64 25.16
N VAL A 69 -36.26 22.51 26.17
CA VAL A 69 -35.48 23.75 26.06
C VAL A 69 -33.99 23.44 25.96
N ARG A 70 -33.42 22.62 26.85
CA ARG A 70 -31.98 22.26 26.80
C ARG A 70 -31.59 21.64 25.45
N ARG A 71 -32.39 20.70 24.97
CA ARG A 71 -32.20 20.05 23.67
C ARG A 71 -32.19 21.06 22.51
N GLU A 72 -33.19 21.95 22.49
CA GLU A 72 -33.31 22.96 21.44
C GLU A 72 -32.18 23.99 21.50
N ALA A 73 -31.76 24.38 22.71
CA ALA A 73 -30.62 25.26 22.91
C ALA A 73 -29.32 24.61 22.37
N ALA A 74 -29.06 23.35 22.68
CA ALA A 74 -27.90 22.62 22.15
C ALA A 74 -27.93 22.57 20.61
N LYS A 75 -29.06 22.19 20.02
CA LYS A 75 -29.25 22.17 18.56
C LYS A 75 -29.01 23.55 17.93
N ALA A 76 -29.58 24.59 18.53
CA ALA A 76 -29.43 25.97 18.06
C ALA A 76 -27.97 26.43 18.11
N LEU A 77 -27.23 26.11 19.17
CA LEU A 77 -25.80 26.43 19.30
C LEU A 77 -24.94 25.76 18.22
N GLY A 78 -25.28 24.52 17.86
CA GLY A 78 -24.68 23.83 16.71
C GLY A 78 -24.96 24.54 15.38
N ALA A 79 -26.23 24.88 15.13
CA ALA A 79 -26.64 25.55 13.90
C ALA A 79 -25.97 26.92 13.69
N VAL A 80 -25.76 27.68 14.77
CA VAL A 80 -25.06 28.97 14.72
C VAL A 80 -23.54 28.83 14.83
N ARG A 81 -23.04 27.61 15.04
CA ARG A 81 -21.62 27.26 15.20
C ARG A 81 -20.89 28.13 16.23
N CYS A 82 -21.48 28.29 17.42
CA CYS A 82 -20.91 29.13 18.50
C CYS A 82 -19.76 28.41 19.24
N PRO A 83 -18.48 28.77 19.03
CA PRO A 83 -17.37 28.06 19.66
C PRO A 83 -17.31 28.27 21.17
N GLU A 84 -17.78 29.42 21.67
CA GLU A 84 -17.85 29.72 23.11
C GLU A 84 -18.74 28.74 23.89
N ALA A 85 -19.67 28.06 23.21
CA ALA A 85 -20.54 27.06 23.82
C ALA A 85 -19.85 25.72 24.10
N SER A 86 -18.65 25.48 23.56
CA SER A 86 -18.00 24.15 23.59
C SER A 86 -17.87 23.57 25.00
N GLY A 87 -17.47 24.38 25.99
CA GLY A 87 -17.33 23.93 27.37
C GLY A 87 -18.67 23.57 28.02
N ALA A 88 -19.70 24.39 27.79
CA ALA A 88 -21.04 24.13 28.32
C ALA A 88 -21.67 22.89 27.67
N LEU A 89 -21.51 22.73 26.35
CA LEU A 89 -21.97 21.55 25.61
C LEU A 89 -21.26 20.27 26.09
N VAL A 90 -19.96 20.30 26.37
CA VAL A 90 -19.26 19.11 26.91
C VAL A 90 -19.91 18.60 28.20
N ALA A 91 -20.41 19.48 29.08
CA ALA A 91 -21.10 19.06 30.28
C ALA A 91 -22.45 18.34 29.98
N LEU A 92 -23.16 18.76 28.94
CA LEU A 92 -24.46 18.18 28.55
C LEU A 92 -24.33 16.81 27.86
N LEU A 93 -23.12 16.34 27.53
CA LEU A 93 -22.90 14.94 27.13
C LEU A 93 -23.22 13.96 28.26
N LYS A 94 -23.46 14.44 29.49
CA LYS A 94 -23.90 13.64 30.64
C LYS A 94 -25.32 13.97 31.09
N ASP A 95 -26.11 14.67 30.26
CA ASP A 95 -27.50 15.00 30.58
C ASP A 95 -28.32 13.71 30.81
N PRO A 96 -29.24 13.68 31.79
CA PRO A 96 -30.10 12.51 32.01
C PRO A 96 -30.90 12.10 30.76
N ASP A 97 -31.29 13.06 29.93
CA ASP A 97 -32.09 12.80 28.74
C ASP A 97 -31.22 12.49 27.51
N PRO A 98 -31.41 11.34 26.84
CA PRO A 98 -30.62 10.95 25.67
C PRO A 98 -30.79 11.89 24.48
N THR A 99 -31.94 12.53 24.32
CA THR A 99 -32.16 13.46 23.20
C THR A 99 -31.35 14.75 23.37
N VAL A 100 -31.12 15.17 24.62
CA VAL A 100 -30.20 16.28 24.93
C VAL A 100 -28.76 15.88 24.63
N ARG A 101 -28.31 14.71 25.09
CA ARG A 101 -26.95 14.19 24.80
C ARG A 101 -26.70 14.06 23.29
N PHE A 102 -27.66 13.52 22.55
CA PHE A 102 -27.63 13.43 21.08
C PHE A 102 -27.41 14.80 20.42
N ASN A 103 -28.27 15.78 20.73
CA ASN A 103 -28.18 17.11 20.10
C ASN A 103 -26.92 17.86 20.55
N THR A 104 -26.39 17.53 21.73
CA THR A 104 -25.13 18.06 22.23
C THR A 104 -23.94 17.52 21.44
N ALA A 105 -23.88 16.20 21.20
CA ALA A 105 -22.85 15.61 20.34
C ALA A 105 -22.92 16.19 18.92
N TYR A 106 -24.12 16.31 18.35
CA TYR A 106 -24.34 16.97 17.06
C TYR A 106 -23.77 18.41 17.04
N ALA A 107 -24.09 19.21 18.06
CA ALA A 107 -23.63 20.59 18.16
C ALA A 107 -22.10 20.70 18.23
N LEU A 108 -21.44 19.85 19.02
CA LEU A 108 -19.98 19.81 19.13
C LEU A 108 -19.30 19.48 17.79
N GLY A 109 -19.91 18.60 16.98
CA GLY A 109 -19.46 18.29 15.62
C GLY A 109 -19.61 19.47 14.66
N GLU A 110 -20.77 20.13 14.63
CA GLU A 110 -21.00 21.32 13.79
C GLU A 110 -20.06 22.49 14.14
N ILE A 111 -19.79 22.68 15.43
CA ILE A 111 -18.85 23.69 15.93
C ILE A 111 -17.40 23.31 15.61
N ARG A 112 -17.11 22.02 15.37
CA ARG A 112 -15.76 21.44 15.28
C ARG A 112 -14.92 21.72 16.52
N ALA A 113 -15.54 21.52 17.68
CA ALA A 113 -14.91 21.75 18.98
C ALA A 113 -13.82 20.71 19.28
N GLY A 114 -12.66 20.77 18.63
CA GLY A 114 -11.62 19.72 18.69
C GLY A 114 -11.22 19.29 20.11
N ALA A 115 -11.25 20.20 21.08
CA ALA A 115 -10.96 19.91 22.49
C ALA A 115 -12.00 18.99 23.18
N SER A 116 -13.18 18.77 22.57
CA SER A 116 -14.22 17.87 23.09
C SER A 116 -14.00 16.41 22.73
N ALA A 117 -12.98 16.07 21.93
CA ALA A 117 -12.71 14.70 21.49
C ALA A 117 -12.67 13.67 22.64
N PRO A 118 -12.02 13.91 23.80
CA PRO A 118 -12.05 12.96 24.90
C PRO A 118 -13.45 12.72 25.48
N ALA A 119 -14.28 13.77 25.56
CA ALA A 119 -15.65 13.65 26.07
C ALA A 119 -16.57 12.95 25.07
N LEU A 120 -16.39 13.19 23.76
CA LEU A 120 -17.13 12.46 22.73
C LEU A 120 -16.69 10.98 22.63
N LEU A 121 -15.43 10.66 22.93
CA LEU A 121 -14.98 9.27 23.07
C LEU A 121 -15.66 8.57 24.25
N ASP A 122 -15.86 9.26 25.37
CA ASP A 122 -16.64 8.73 26.50
C ASP A 122 -18.11 8.51 26.09
N ALA A 123 -18.68 9.42 25.30
CA ALA A 123 -20.04 9.29 24.76
C ALA A 123 -20.21 8.14 23.75
N LEU A 124 -19.13 7.56 23.21
CA LEU A 124 -19.22 6.29 22.48
C LEU A 124 -19.59 5.11 23.39
N LYS A 125 -19.61 5.28 24.71
CA LYS A 125 -20.01 4.25 25.68
C LYS A 125 -21.43 4.47 26.21
N ASP A 126 -22.17 5.41 25.60
CA ASP A 126 -23.52 5.75 26.04
C ASP A 126 -24.48 4.55 25.96
N SER A 127 -25.41 4.45 26.91
CA SER A 127 -26.47 3.44 26.90
C SER A 127 -27.38 3.53 25.67
N ASP A 128 -27.60 4.75 25.15
CA ASP A 128 -28.46 5.00 24.00
C ASP A 128 -27.66 4.89 22.70
N TYR A 129 -28.12 4.01 21.80
CA TYR A 129 -27.47 3.76 20.51
C TYR A 129 -27.38 5.03 19.64
N GLY A 130 -28.43 5.85 19.63
CA GLY A 130 -28.45 7.09 18.83
C GLY A 130 -27.41 8.10 19.31
N VAL A 131 -27.17 8.18 20.62
CA VAL A 131 -26.11 9.02 21.17
C VAL A 131 -24.72 8.54 20.71
N ARG A 132 -24.48 7.23 20.70
CA ARG A 132 -23.21 6.65 20.22
C ARG A 132 -22.96 6.94 18.74
N ASP A 133 -23.94 6.70 17.88
CA ASP A 133 -23.90 7.03 16.45
C ASP A 133 -23.56 8.52 16.24
N GLN A 134 -24.23 9.40 16.99
CA GLN A 134 -24.06 10.84 16.87
C GLN A 134 -22.71 11.33 17.40
N ALA A 135 -22.19 10.71 18.45
CA ALA A 135 -20.84 10.95 18.96
C ALA A 135 -19.77 10.50 17.95
N ALA A 136 -19.97 9.36 17.28
CA ALA A 136 -19.06 8.87 16.24
C ALA A 136 -19.01 9.82 15.03
N TRP A 137 -20.17 10.30 14.58
CA TRP A 137 -20.23 11.36 13.55
C TRP A 137 -19.49 12.63 14.01
N ALA A 138 -19.76 13.09 15.24
CA ALA A 138 -19.18 14.30 15.77
C ALA A 138 -17.64 14.23 15.84
N LEU A 139 -17.09 13.11 16.34
CA LEU A 139 -15.65 12.84 16.37
C LEU A 139 -15.02 13.00 15.00
N ARG A 140 -15.61 12.41 13.96
CA ARG A 140 -15.11 12.55 12.58
C ARG A 140 -15.12 14.00 12.12
N GLU A 141 -16.17 14.75 12.40
CA GLU A 141 -16.30 16.15 11.98
C GLU A 141 -15.38 17.11 12.73
N LEU A 142 -14.85 16.73 13.91
CA LEU A 142 -13.83 17.52 14.60
C LEU A 142 -12.58 17.73 13.73
N ARG A 143 -12.26 16.78 12.84
CA ARG A 143 -11.06 16.79 11.99
C ARG A 143 -9.77 17.03 12.79
N ALA A 144 -9.74 16.54 14.03
CA ALA A 144 -8.59 16.70 14.90
C ALA A 144 -7.44 15.81 14.39
N PRO A 145 -6.23 16.34 14.14
CA PRO A 145 -5.10 15.53 13.64
C PRO A 145 -4.74 14.35 14.54
N SER A 146 -4.98 14.48 15.86
CA SER A 146 -4.73 13.45 16.86
C SER A 146 -5.86 12.43 17.01
N LEU A 147 -6.95 12.51 16.22
CA LEU A 147 -8.11 11.65 16.42
C LEU A 147 -7.79 10.18 16.20
N ALA A 148 -7.00 9.86 15.17
CA ALA A 148 -6.63 8.47 14.87
C ALA A 148 -5.90 7.81 16.05
N SER A 149 -4.93 8.51 16.67
CA SER A 149 -4.20 7.99 17.83
C SER A 149 -5.04 7.91 19.11
N LEU A 150 -5.99 8.82 19.29
CA LEU A 150 -6.95 8.74 20.40
C LEU A 150 -7.89 7.53 20.25
N LEU A 151 -8.37 7.27 19.04
CA LEU A 151 -9.24 6.14 18.71
C LEU A 151 -8.52 4.80 18.90
N THR A 152 -7.28 4.67 18.40
CA THR A 152 -6.51 3.43 18.60
C THR A 152 -6.14 3.20 20.06
N LYS A 153 -5.92 4.26 20.85
CA LYS A 153 -5.80 4.15 22.31
C LYS A 153 -7.10 3.68 22.96
N ALA A 154 -8.25 4.19 22.51
CA ALA A 154 -9.55 3.81 23.04
C ALA A 154 -9.89 2.33 22.77
N LEU A 155 -9.52 1.78 21.61
CA LEU A 155 -9.69 0.36 21.28
C LEU A 155 -9.01 -0.61 22.26
N LYS A 156 -8.04 -0.14 23.04
CA LYS A 156 -7.33 -0.96 24.03
C LYS A 156 -8.11 -1.15 25.33
N GLY A 157 -9.17 -0.36 25.55
CA GLY A 157 -10.03 -0.48 26.73
C GLY A 157 -11.00 -1.66 26.61
N GLU A 158 -11.31 -2.30 27.74
CA GLU A 158 -12.24 -3.44 27.79
C GLU A 158 -13.69 -3.04 27.42
N ASP A 159 -14.06 -1.79 27.65
CA ASP A 159 -15.39 -1.22 27.43
C ASP A 159 -15.47 -0.36 26.15
N ALA A 160 -14.56 -0.58 25.20
CA ALA A 160 -14.52 0.16 23.95
C ALA A 160 -15.71 -0.16 23.04
N ASP A 161 -16.36 0.86 22.48
CA ASP A 161 -17.26 0.68 21.33
C ASP A 161 -16.43 0.50 20.06
N ALA A 162 -15.88 -0.71 19.93
CA ALA A 162 -15.03 -1.08 18.80
C ALA A 162 -15.73 -0.86 17.44
N PRO A 163 -17.02 -1.23 17.23
CA PRO A 163 -17.70 -0.99 15.96
C PRO A 163 -17.65 0.48 15.48
N HIS A 164 -17.99 1.44 16.35
CA HIS A 164 -17.94 2.85 15.98
C HIS A 164 -16.51 3.34 15.77
N ILE A 165 -15.57 2.94 16.64
CA ILE A 165 -14.18 3.37 16.50
C ILE A 165 -13.57 2.85 15.18
N ILE A 166 -13.80 1.59 14.83
CA ILE A 166 -13.37 0.98 13.57
C ILE A 166 -13.98 1.74 12.38
N TRP A 167 -15.28 2.03 12.44
CA TRP A 167 -15.95 2.80 11.39
C TRP A 167 -15.29 4.17 11.21
N ILE A 168 -15.00 4.91 12.29
CA ILE A 168 -14.35 6.22 12.19
C ILE A 168 -12.96 6.08 11.58
N LEU A 169 -12.12 5.16 12.08
CA LEU A 169 -10.75 4.94 11.59
C LEU A 169 -10.69 4.67 10.08
N ARG A 170 -11.65 3.90 9.54
CA ARG A 170 -11.77 3.62 8.10
C ARG A 170 -12.11 4.84 7.24
N HIS A 171 -12.73 5.87 7.84
CA HIS A 171 -13.18 7.08 7.15
C HIS A 171 -12.31 8.31 7.43
N LEU A 172 -11.22 8.16 8.19
CA LEU A 172 -10.22 9.21 8.38
C LEU A 172 -9.24 9.29 7.21
N PRO A 173 -8.56 10.45 7.01
CA PRO A 173 -7.49 10.58 6.03
C PRO A 173 -6.40 9.51 6.24
N ARG A 174 -6.01 8.85 5.15
CA ARG A 174 -5.10 7.69 5.14
C ARG A 174 -3.76 7.97 5.81
N ASP A 175 -3.18 9.14 5.55
CA ASP A 175 -1.91 9.61 6.13
C ASP A 175 -1.94 9.67 7.66
N SER A 176 -3.13 9.75 8.26
CA SER A 176 -3.33 9.72 9.71
C SER A 176 -3.78 8.36 10.25
N SER A 177 -4.65 7.65 9.52
CA SER A 177 -5.24 6.39 9.98
C SER A 177 -4.28 5.21 9.84
N ILE A 178 -3.57 5.10 8.72
CA ILE A 178 -2.67 3.96 8.47
C ILE A 178 -1.55 3.90 9.52
N PRO A 179 -0.79 4.98 9.80
CA PRO A 179 0.26 4.91 10.83
C PRO A 179 -0.29 4.60 12.23
N ALA A 180 -1.47 5.16 12.57
CA ALA A 180 -2.08 4.92 13.87
C ALA A 180 -2.53 3.46 14.04
N VAL A 181 -3.17 2.88 13.01
CA VAL A 181 -3.61 1.48 13.00
C VAL A 181 -2.40 0.54 12.93
N ALA A 182 -1.38 0.86 12.14
CA ALA A 182 -0.14 0.07 12.07
C ALA A 182 0.55 -0.02 13.44
N GLY A 183 0.47 1.02 14.27
CA GLY A 183 0.97 0.97 15.65
C GLY A 183 0.30 -0.09 16.53
N LEU A 184 -0.92 -0.54 16.20
CA LEU A 184 -1.58 -1.63 16.91
C LEU A 184 -0.95 -3.00 16.64
N LEU A 185 -0.14 -3.14 15.58
CA LEU A 185 0.60 -4.37 15.28
C LEU A 185 1.76 -4.62 16.25
N ASP A 186 2.13 -3.62 17.06
CA ASP A 186 3.17 -3.75 18.09
C ASP A 186 2.59 -4.11 19.48
N GLU A 187 1.26 -4.25 19.61
CA GLU A 187 0.63 -4.57 20.88
C GLU A 187 0.83 -6.03 21.29
N ALA A 188 0.95 -6.27 22.60
CA ALA A 188 1.15 -7.62 23.14
C ALA A 188 -0.04 -8.56 22.85
N GLN A 189 -1.27 -8.03 22.84
CA GLN A 189 -2.48 -8.81 22.64
C GLN A 189 -2.66 -9.18 21.16
N PRO A 190 -2.74 -10.48 20.81
CA PRO A 190 -2.91 -10.91 19.43
C PRO A 190 -4.23 -10.43 18.82
N ASP A 191 -5.29 -10.25 19.61
CA ASP A 191 -6.60 -9.82 19.09
C ASP A 191 -6.59 -8.36 18.61
N LEU A 192 -5.79 -7.49 19.25
CA LEU A 192 -5.57 -6.12 18.76
C LEU A 192 -4.78 -6.11 17.45
N ARG A 193 -3.78 -6.99 17.32
CA ARG A 193 -3.02 -7.12 16.07
C ARG A 193 -3.87 -7.67 14.93
N LYS A 194 -4.72 -8.67 15.18
CA LYS A 194 -5.70 -9.17 14.22
C LYS A 194 -6.69 -8.08 13.79
N LEU A 195 -7.19 -7.30 14.76
CA LEU A 195 -8.07 -6.16 14.48
C LEU A 195 -7.37 -5.11 13.62
N ALA A 196 -6.10 -4.81 13.89
CA ALA A 196 -5.30 -3.93 13.06
C ALA A 196 -5.23 -4.44 11.62
N MET A 197 -4.97 -5.74 11.43
CA MET A 197 -4.96 -6.35 10.10
C MET A 197 -6.32 -6.28 9.40
N SER A 198 -7.44 -6.48 10.11
CA SER A 198 -8.76 -6.35 9.48
C SER A 198 -9.05 -4.90 9.05
N ILE A 199 -8.67 -3.92 9.86
CA ILE A 199 -8.83 -2.50 9.51
C ILE A 199 -7.96 -2.14 8.29
N LEU A 200 -6.69 -2.57 8.27
CA LEU A 200 -5.78 -2.32 7.14
C LEU A 200 -6.26 -2.96 5.84
N ALA A 201 -6.80 -4.19 5.91
CA ALA A 201 -7.37 -4.89 4.76
C ALA A 201 -8.51 -4.11 4.11
N GLU A 202 -9.35 -3.47 4.91
CA GLU A 202 -10.50 -2.70 4.44
C GLU A 202 -10.13 -1.30 3.94
N ILE A 203 -9.00 -0.73 4.38
CA ILE A 203 -8.49 0.54 3.86
C ILE A 203 -7.93 0.35 2.44
N GLY A 204 -7.21 -0.75 2.19
CA GLY A 204 -6.82 -1.27 0.87
C GLY A 204 -6.03 -0.30 -0.03
N THR A 205 -4.71 -0.12 0.20
CA THR A 205 -3.84 0.79 -0.57
C THR A 205 -2.36 0.36 -0.60
N ALA A 206 -1.54 0.98 -1.46
CA ALA A 206 -0.08 0.76 -1.48
C ALA A 206 0.60 1.10 -0.14
N ASP A 207 0.08 2.08 0.60
CA ASP A 207 0.65 2.52 1.87
C ASP A 207 0.56 1.47 2.99
N VAL A 208 -0.25 0.41 2.84
CA VAL A 208 -0.33 -0.67 3.85
C VAL A 208 0.74 -1.74 3.67
N VAL A 209 1.53 -1.71 2.59
CA VAL A 209 2.50 -2.77 2.26
C VAL A 209 3.53 -2.95 3.37
N GLU A 210 4.20 -1.88 3.80
CA GLU A 210 5.26 -1.97 4.81
C GLU A 210 4.77 -2.51 6.16
N PRO A 211 3.67 -1.97 6.76
CA PRO A 211 3.07 -2.56 7.96
C PRO A 211 2.68 -4.03 7.79
N THR A 212 2.17 -4.40 6.61
CA THR A 212 1.70 -5.77 6.34
C THR A 212 2.86 -6.74 6.15
N ILE A 213 3.95 -6.33 5.48
CA ILE A 213 5.19 -7.11 5.38
C ILE A 213 5.77 -7.36 6.78
N LYS A 214 5.80 -6.34 7.65
CA LYS A 214 6.22 -6.50 9.05
C LYS A 214 5.37 -7.55 9.78
N ALA A 215 4.06 -7.57 9.54
CA ALA A 215 3.13 -8.53 10.15
C ALA A 215 3.35 -10.00 9.71
N LEU A 216 4.09 -10.28 8.63
CA LEU A 216 4.54 -11.64 8.30
C LEU A 216 5.48 -12.23 9.37
N GLY A 217 6.12 -11.36 10.18
CA GLY A 217 6.96 -11.77 11.31
C GLY A 217 6.21 -12.04 12.61
N ASP A 218 4.88 -11.89 12.64
CA ASP A 218 4.10 -11.97 13.89
C ASP A 218 4.20 -13.37 14.54
N PRO A 219 4.32 -13.47 15.88
CA PRO A 219 4.30 -14.76 16.56
C PRO A 219 2.98 -15.52 16.38
N ASN A 220 1.85 -14.82 16.17
CA ASN A 220 0.53 -15.42 15.99
C ASN A 220 0.27 -15.78 14.50
N ALA A 221 -0.05 -17.05 14.24
CA ALA A 221 -0.28 -17.55 12.88
C ALA A 221 -1.45 -16.85 12.15
N GLU A 222 -2.53 -16.50 12.85
CA GLU A 222 -3.69 -15.80 12.24
C GLU A 222 -3.36 -14.38 11.78
N VAL A 223 -2.45 -13.70 12.49
CA VAL A 223 -1.95 -12.39 12.05
C VAL A 223 -1.13 -12.56 10.77
N ARG A 224 -0.25 -13.57 10.71
CA ARG A 224 0.51 -13.90 9.49
C ARG A 224 -0.40 -14.25 8.32
N LEU A 225 -1.42 -15.10 8.54
CA LEU A 225 -2.42 -15.43 7.52
C LEU A 225 -3.16 -14.19 7.02
N SER A 226 -3.56 -13.29 7.91
CA SER A 226 -4.22 -12.03 7.54
C SER A 226 -3.30 -11.14 6.70
N ALA A 227 -2.01 -11.06 7.06
CA ALA A 227 -1.02 -10.34 6.28
C ALA A 227 -0.87 -10.90 4.86
N ILE A 228 -0.75 -12.23 4.72
CA ILE A 228 -0.62 -12.87 3.41
C ILE A 228 -1.86 -12.59 2.54
N ARG A 229 -3.07 -12.62 3.10
CA ARG A 229 -4.30 -12.33 2.35
C ARG A 229 -4.33 -10.89 1.80
N ILE A 230 -3.85 -9.91 2.56
CA ILE A 230 -3.73 -8.53 2.09
C ILE A 230 -2.66 -8.46 0.98
N LEU A 231 -1.48 -9.03 1.23
CA LEU A 231 -0.35 -9.02 0.30
C LEU A 231 -0.62 -9.74 -1.02
N LYS A 232 -1.45 -10.78 -1.02
CA LYS A 232 -1.87 -11.50 -2.23
C LYS A 232 -2.54 -10.57 -3.27
N GLY A 233 -3.14 -9.47 -2.84
CA GLY A 233 -3.73 -8.46 -3.72
C GLY A 233 -2.75 -7.40 -4.25
N ILE A 234 -1.49 -7.42 -3.82
CA ILE A 234 -0.51 -6.36 -4.10
C ILE A 234 0.62 -6.93 -4.96
N ARG A 235 0.66 -6.49 -6.23
CA ARG A 235 1.67 -6.91 -7.22
C ARG A 235 2.92 -6.03 -7.12
N GLU A 236 3.74 -6.28 -6.11
CA GLU A 236 5.05 -5.63 -5.93
C GLU A 236 6.13 -6.69 -5.64
N ASP A 237 7.32 -6.57 -6.23
CA ASP A 237 8.40 -7.56 -6.08
C ASP A 237 8.85 -7.73 -4.63
N ARG A 238 8.91 -6.63 -3.86
CA ARG A 238 9.22 -6.67 -2.43
C ARG A 238 8.23 -7.51 -1.63
N VAL A 239 6.97 -7.60 -2.08
CA VAL A 239 5.95 -8.46 -1.46
C VAL A 239 6.25 -9.92 -1.75
N VAL A 240 6.58 -10.27 -3.00
CA VAL A 240 6.99 -11.63 -3.36
C VAL A 240 8.22 -12.06 -2.56
N LEU A 241 9.23 -11.19 -2.47
CA LEU A 241 10.44 -11.43 -1.68
C LEU A 241 10.13 -11.68 -0.20
N ALA A 242 9.28 -10.83 0.39
CA ALA A 242 8.88 -10.96 1.78
C ALA A 242 8.14 -12.29 2.05
N LEU A 243 7.27 -12.71 1.12
CA LEU A 243 6.56 -13.98 1.20
C LEU A 243 7.51 -15.19 1.03
N ARG A 244 8.47 -15.14 0.09
CA ARG A 244 9.50 -16.18 -0.08
C ARG A 244 10.35 -16.35 1.17
N LYS A 245 10.83 -15.23 1.75
CA LYS A 245 11.54 -15.23 3.03
C LYS A 245 10.69 -15.79 4.16
N ARG A 246 9.37 -15.52 4.16
CA ARG A 246 8.47 -16.10 5.15
C ARG A 246 8.39 -17.63 5.00
N ILE A 247 8.27 -18.16 3.78
CA ILE A 247 8.19 -19.62 3.50
C ILE A 247 9.36 -20.36 4.15
N SER A 248 10.59 -19.90 3.95
CA SER A 248 11.80 -20.57 4.47
C SER A 248 11.88 -20.59 6.00
N LEU A 249 11.22 -19.63 6.66
CA LEU A 249 11.22 -19.48 8.11
C LEU A 249 9.94 -20.01 8.77
N GLU A 250 8.89 -20.34 8.01
CA GLU A 250 7.55 -20.56 8.54
C GLU A 250 7.42 -21.95 9.19
N PRO A 251 7.10 -22.06 10.48
CA PRO A 251 6.81 -23.36 11.10
C PRO A 251 5.41 -23.90 10.79
N ASP A 252 4.41 -23.02 10.62
CA ASP A 252 3.01 -23.41 10.46
C ASP A 252 2.71 -23.84 9.01
N GLY A 253 2.19 -25.06 8.84
CA GLY A 253 1.91 -25.62 7.51
C GLY A 253 0.84 -24.88 6.72
N ALA A 254 -0.19 -24.34 7.39
CA ALA A 254 -1.25 -23.57 6.73
C ALA A 254 -0.75 -22.19 6.28
N VAL A 255 0.06 -21.53 7.13
CA VAL A 255 0.71 -20.27 6.76
C VAL A 255 1.66 -20.47 5.59
N ARG A 256 2.47 -21.54 5.62
CA ARG A 256 3.42 -21.85 4.54
C ARG A 256 2.69 -22.10 3.21
N ALA A 257 1.64 -22.91 3.22
CA ALA A 257 0.84 -23.20 2.02
C ALA A 257 0.20 -21.95 1.44
N LEU A 258 -0.34 -21.04 2.28
CA LEU A 258 -0.92 -19.79 1.80
C LEU A 258 0.14 -18.82 1.25
N CYS A 259 1.34 -18.77 1.85
CA CYS A 259 2.47 -18.04 1.28
C CYS A 259 2.87 -18.59 -0.08
N GLU A 260 3.01 -19.92 -0.21
CA GLU A 260 3.36 -20.58 -1.47
C GLU A 260 2.32 -20.29 -2.56
N GLU A 261 1.03 -20.37 -2.21
CA GLU A 261 -0.07 -19.99 -3.10
C GLU A 261 0.01 -18.51 -3.49
N ALA A 262 0.23 -17.60 -2.53
CA ALA A 262 0.34 -16.18 -2.81
C ALA A 262 1.55 -15.86 -3.70
N VAL A 263 2.71 -16.48 -3.45
CA VAL A 263 3.89 -16.36 -4.30
C VAL A 263 3.59 -16.89 -5.70
N PHE A 264 2.95 -18.06 -5.82
CA PHE A 264 2.56 -18.62 -7.11
C PHE A 264 1.63 -17.66 -7.86
N GLU A 265 0.54 -17.20 -7.25
CA GLU A 265 -0.40 -16.27 -7.89
C GLU A 265 0.22 -14.91 -8.25
N LEU A 266 1.10 -14.37 -7.41
CA LEU A 266 1.80 -13.11 -7.68
C LEU A 266 2.88 -13.30 -8.76
N SER A 267 3.51 -14.48 -8.82
CA SER A 267 4.46 -14.85 -9.88
C SER A 267 3.78 -15.13 -11.22
N LYS A 268 2.46 -15.33 -11.25
CA LYS A 268 1.69 -15.34 -12.50
C LYS A 268 1.63 -13.90 -13.06
N HIS A 269 2.69 -13.52 -13.75
CA HIS A 269 2.47 -12.91 -15.06
C HIS A 269 1.77 -13.97 -15.91
N GLN A 270 0.64 -13.65 -16.55
CA GLN A 270 -0.07 -14.62 -17.41
C GLN A 270 0.87 -15.22 -18.47
N ASP A 271 1.91 -14.47 -18.82
CA ASP A 271 2.89 -14.83 -19.81
C ASP A 271 4.18 -15.43 -19.20
N LEU A 272 4.40 -15.46 -17.89
CA LEU A 272 5.62 -16.06 -17.32
C LEU A 272 5.57 -17.58 -17.46
N VAL A 273 6.51 -18.14 -18.23
CA VAL A 273 6.56 -19.55 -18.63
C VAL A 273 7.77 -20.30 -18.08
N ALA A 274 8.80 -19.59 -17.61
CA ALA A 274 9.86 -20.15 -16.79
C ALA A 274 10.45 -19.11 -15.84
N HIS A 275 10.80 -19.54 -14.64
CA HIS A 275 11.53 -18.73 -13.65
C HIS A 275 12.50 -19.59 -12.86
N TRP A 276 13.79 -19.25 -12.94
CA TRP A 276 14.85 -19.87 -12.16
C TRP A 276 15.47 -18.81 -11.23
N SER A 277 15.06 -18.83 -9.96
CA SER A 277 15.55 -17.88 -8.95
C SER A 277 16.88 -18.28 -8.34
N PHE A 278 17.17 -19.59 -8.25
CA PHE A 278 18.35 -20.15 -7.56
C PHE A 278 18.37 -19.97 -6.02
N ASP A 279 17.33 -19.36 -5.44
CA ASP A 279 17.13 -19.15 -3.98
C ASP A 279 17.19 -20.39 -3.08
N ASP A 280 17.06 -21.60 -3.65
CA ASP A 280 17.10 -22.83 -2.87
C ASP A 280 18.53 -23.34 -2.60
N GLY A 281 19.53 -22.57 -3.04
CA GLY A 281 20.96 -22.87 -2.84
C GLY A 281 21.43 -24.13 -3.57
N SER A 282 20.61 -24.69 -4.46
CA SER A 282 20.92 -25.91 -5.19
C SER A 282 22.07 -25.67 -6.17
N THR A 283 23.05 -26.57 -6.16
CA THR A 283 24.14 -26.59 -7.14
C THR A 283 24.02 -27.76 -8.12
N VAL A 284 22.86 -28.42 -8.15
CA VAL A 284 22.62 -29.63 -8.97
C VAL A 284 21.42 -29.43 -9.88
N VAL A 285 20.33 -28.85 -9.38
CA VAL A 285 19.09 -28.63 -10.13
C VAL A 285 18.66 -27.17 -10.03
N ALA A 286 18.46 -26.52 -11.17
CA ALA A 286 17.77 -25.24 -11.27
C ALA A 286 16.27 -25.49 -11.39
N LYS A 287 15.52 -25.23 -10.32
CA LYS A 287 14.07 -25.46 -10.30
C LYS A 287 13.33 -24.36 -11.05
N ASP A 288 12.34 -24.78 -11.83
CA ASP A 288 11.43 -23.88 -12.54
C ASP A 288 10.24 -23.58 -11.64
N LEU A 289 10.15 -22.31 -11.24
CA LEU A 289 9.13 -21.81 -10.32
C LEU A 289 7.87 -21.34 -11.05
N ALA A 290 7.89 -21.23 -12.38
CA ALA A 290 6.70 -20.91 -13.18
C ALA A 290 5.75 -22.13 -13.34
N GLY A 291 6.17 -23.31 -12.86
CA GLY A 291 5.32 -24.51 -12.82
C GLY A 291 5.22 -25.26 -14.15
N SER A 292 6.05 -24.92 -15.15
CA SER A 292 6.06 -25.55 -16.47
C SER A 292 7.01 -26.75 -16.58
N GLY A 293 7.69 -27.09 -15.47
CA GLY A 293 8.57 -28.27 -15.36
C GLY A 293 9.88 -28.14 -16.12
N ASN A 294 10.30 -26.93 -16.49
CA ASN A 294 11.53 -26.66 -17.23
C ASN A 294 12.76 -26.66 -16.30
N HIS A 295 12.96 -27.72 -15.51
CA HIS A 295 14.10 -27.83 -14.62
C HIS A 295 15.41 -27.97 -15.39
N GLY A 296 16.47 -27.31 -14.91
CA GLY A 296 17.81 -27.39 -15.48
C GLY A 296 18.76 -28.20 -14.61
N GLU A 297 19.77 -28.82 -15.23
CA GLU A 297 20.90 -29.45 -14.55
C GLU A 297 22.03 -28.43 -14.41
N ILE A 298 22.45 -28.15 -13.17
CA ILE A 298 23.52 -27.19 -12.89
C ILE A 298 24.87 -27.91 -12.97
N LYS A 299 25.80 -27.37 -13.77
CA LYS A 299 27.12 -27.94 -14.01
C LYS A 299 28.19 -26.91 -13.70
N GLY A 300 29.03 -27.19 -12.70
CA GLY A 300 30.20 -26.36 -12.39
C GLY A 300 29.89 -24.95 -11.84
N CYS A 301 28.67 -24.71 -11.35
CA CYS A 301 28.28 -23.45 -10.71
C CYS A 301 28.17 -23.61 -9.18
N GLY A 302 28.45 -22.53 -8.45
CA GLY A 302 28.26 -22.46 -6.99
C GLY A 302 27.13 -21.51 -6.61
N SER A 303 26.49 -21.75 -5.47
CA SER A 303 25.52 -20.80 -4.89
C SER A 303 26.23 -19.66 -4.16
N VAL A 304 25.75 -18.43 -4.34
CA VAL A 304 26.24 -17.20 -3.71
C VAL A 304 25.07 -16.26 -3.43
N ALA A 305 25.25 -15.23 -2.61
CA ALA A 305 24.21 -14.20 -2.44
C ALA A 305 23.92 -13.48 -3.77
N GLY A 306 22.63 -13.42 -4.11
CA GLY A 306 22.11 -12.82 -5.34
C GLY A 306 21.77 -11.33 -5.22
N GLN A 307 21.20 -10.80 -6.29
CA GLN A 307 20.45 -9.54 -6.25
C GLN A 307 19.13 -9.74 -5.50
N VAL A 308 18.52 -10.91 -5.66
CA VAL A 308 17.34 -11.38 -4.94
C VAL A 308 17.71 -12.72 -4.31
N GLY A 309 17.72 -12.80 -2.97
CA GLY A 309 18.04 -14.04 -2.26
C GLY A 309 19.40 -14.64 -2.64
N ASP A 310 19.41 -15.85 -3.18
CA ASP A 310 20.62 -16.56 -3.63
C ASP A 310 20.65 -16.69 -5.16
N ALA A 311 21.86 -16.67 -5.72
CA ALA A 311 22.14 -16.72 -7.15
C ALA A 311 23.16 -17.80 -7.50
N LEU A 312 23.41 -18.01 -8.79
CA LEU A 312 24.49 -18.88 -9.26
C LEU A 312 25.70 -18.07 -9.72
N ARG A 313 26.87 -18.49 -9.24
CA ARG A 313 28.18 -18.04 -9.69
C ARG A 313 28.68 -18.94 -10.83
N PHE A 314 29.01 -18.31 -11.95
CA PHE A 314 29.53 -18.92 -13.16
C PHE A 314 31.01 -18.58 -13.30
N SER A 315 31.81 -19.61 -13.54
CA SER A 315 33.23 -19.53 -13.91
C SER A 315 33.45 -20.22 -15.26
N ALA A 316 34.65 -20.16 -15.82
CA ALA A 316 34.98 -20.83 -17.08
C ALA A 316 34.51 -22.30 -17.10
N GLY A 317 33.51 -22.61 -17.93
CA GLY A 317 32.91 -23.93 -18.10
C GLY A 317 31.71 -24.26 -17.21
N GLY A 318 31.28 -23.35 -16.33
CA GLY A 318 30.05 -23.49 -15.55
C GLY A 318 28.82 -23.07 -16.35
N PHE A 319 27.74 -23.86 -16.31
CA PHE A 319 26.48 -23.57 -17.01
C PHE A 319 25.31 -24.34 -16.40
N VAL A 320 24.09 -23.98 -16.81
CA VAL A 320 22.87 -24.76 -16.54
C VAL A 320 22.35 -25.32 -17.84
N GLU A 321 22.14 -26.63 -17.92
CA GLU A 321 21.66 -27.33 -19.11
C GLU A 321 20.18 -27.69 -18.98
N PHE A 322 19.38 -27.36 -20.00
CA PHE A 322 17.95 -27.67 -20.03
C PHE A 322 17.57 -28.69 -21.10
N GLY A 323 18.52 -29.13 -21.93
CA GLY A 323 18.23 -29.92 -23.12
C GLY A 323 17.32 -29.15 -24.07
N ARG A 324 16.24 -29.77 -24.55
CA ARG A 324 15.25 -29.13 -25.44
C ARG A 324 13.91 -28.94 -24.73
N PRO A 325 13.74 -27.91 -23.89
CA PRO A 325 12.50 -27.69 -23.17
C PRO A 325 11.36 -27.41 -24.16
N SER A 326 10.40 -28.34 -24.24
CA SER A 326 9.26 -28.30 -25.15
C SER A 326 8.12 -27.40 -24.63
N GLY A 327 8.14 -27.07 -23.34
CA GLY A 327 7.16 -26.17 -22.71
C GLY A 327 7.45 -24.68 -22.93
N LEU A 328 8.55 -24.33 -23.61
CA LEU A 328 8.92 -22.93 -23.82
C LEU A 328 8.49 -22.39 -25.19
N PRO A 329 7.78 -21.26 -25.24
CA PRO A 329 7.07 -20.77 -26.41
C PRO A 329 7.91 -19.77 -27.22
N PHE A 330 9.03 -20.20 -27.80
CA PHE A 330 9.84 -19.30 -28.64
C PHE A 330 9.38 -19.25 -30.10
N SER A 331 8.47 -20.16 -30.49
CA SER A 331 8.05 -20.33 -31.87
C SER A 331 6.91 -19.40 -32.24
N GLY A 332 7.10 -18.58 -33.27
CA GLY A 332 6.00 -17.87 -33.92
C GLY A 332 5.26 -16.87 -33.03
N THR A 333 5.88 -16.39 -31.95
CA THR A 333 5.23 -15.55 -30.94
C THR A 333 6.20 -14.54 -30.35
N ASP A 334 5.63 -13.52 -29.73
CA ASP A 334 6.35 -12.55 -28.92
C ASP A 334 6.92 -13.24 -27.67
N PHE A 335 8.14 -12.91 -27.30
CA PHE A 335 8.69 -13.38 -26.02
C PHE A 335 9.73 -12.41 -25.45
N THR A 336 9.92 -12.49 -24.14
CA THR A 336 10.94 -11.76 -23.40
C THR A 336 11.76 -12.75 -22.58
N VAL A 337 13.08 -12.62 -22.60
CA VAL A 337 14.00 -13.31 -21.69
C VAL A 337 14.70 -12.27 -20.85
N SER A 338 14.85 -12.51 -19.55
CA SER A 338 15.54 -11.59 -18.67
C SER A 338 16.35 -12.30 -17.60
N ALA A 339 17.33 -11.58 -17.06
CA ALA A 339 18.16 -12.03 -15.95
C ALA A 339 18.81 -10.83 -15.25
N TRP A 340 19.00 -10.95 -13.94
CA TRP A 340 19.95 -10.13 -13.21
C TRP A 340 21.34 -10.71 -13.40
N ILE A 341 22.33 -9.84 -13.66
CA ILE A 341 23.72 -10.27 -13.81
C ILE A 341 24.68 -9.33 -13.10
N LYS A 342 25.82 -9.90 -12.70
CA LYS A 342 27.01 -9.17 -12.27
C LYS A 342 28.21 -9.72 -13.02
N ALA A 343 28.55 -9.07 -14.13
CA ALA A 343 29.57 -9.55 -15.06
C ALA A 343 31.00 -9.21 -14.58
N GLU A 344 31.89 -10.19 -14.67
CA GLU A 344 33.33 -10.05 -14.37
C GLU A 344 34.17 -10.01 -15.66
N ALA A 345 33.67 -10.57 -16.77
CA ALA A 345 34.23 -10.49 -18.11
C ALA A 345 33.48 -9.53 -19.04
N GLN A 346 34.12 -9.11 -20.13
CA GLN A 346 33.50 -8.24 -21.14
C GLN A 346 32.67 -9.00 -22.18
N SER A 347 32.77 -10.32 -22.23
CA SER A 347 31.99 -11.16 -23.14
C SER A 347 31.51 -12.40 -22.39
N GLY A 348 30.31 -12.84 -22.68
CA GLY A 348 29.74 -14.04 -22.06
C GLY A 348 28.24 -14.20 -22.36
N VAL A 349 27.82 -15.44 -22.58
CA VAL A 349 26.42 -15.81 -22.83
C VAL A 349 25.64 -15.86 -21.52
N VAL A 350 24.59 -15.04 -21.38
CA VAL A 350 23.71 -15.09 -20.21
C VAL A 350 22.71 -16.22 -20.35
N ILE A 351 21.99 -16.28 -21.48
CA ILE A 351 21.10 -17.38 -21.84
C ILE A 351 21.09 -17.53 -23.36
N ALA A 352 21.15 -18.77 -23.83
CA ALA A 352 21.03 -19.11 -25.24
C ALA A 352 20.11 -20.29 -25.43
N ARG A 353 19.45 -20.33 -26.59
CA ARG A 353 18.73 -21.51 -27.06
C ARG A 353 18.92 -21.66 -28.55
N GLY A 354 19.20 -22.88 -28.97
CA GLY A 354 19.37 -23.23 -30.36
C GLY A 354 20.82 -23.11 -30.79
N GLY A 355 21.03 -22.76 -32.06
CA GLY A 355 22.38 -22.63 -32.62
C GLY A 355 22.38 -21.95 -33.98
N ALA A 356 23.48 -22.10 -34.73
CA ALA A 356 23.74 -21.40 -35.99
C ALA A 356 22.73 -21.68 -37.14
N ALA A 357 21.69 -22.48 -36.90
CA ALA A 357 20.58 -22.66 -37.82
C ALA A 357 19.32 -21.91 -37.35
N CYS A 358 19.07 -21.85 -36.04
CA CYS A 358 17.82 -21.33 -35.48
C CYS A 358 18.01 -21.19 -33.97
N GLY A 359 17.77 -20.00 -33.42
CA GLY A 359 17.95 -19.77 -32.00
C GLY A 359 17.88 -18.31 -31.58
N PHE A 360 18.09 -18.07 -30.29
CA PHE A 360 18.31 -16.75 -29.71
C PHE A 360 19.46 -16.78 -28.71
N SER A 361 20.02 -15.61 -28.45
CA SER A 361 21.00 -15.44 -27.36
C SER A 361 20.88 -14.06 -26.75
N LEU A 362 20.84 -14.00 -25.42
CA LEU A 362 21.07 -12.81 -24.60
C LEU A 362 22.47 -12.91 -24.00
N TYR A 363 23.30 -11.90 -24.26
CA TYR A 363 24.72 -11.95 -23.94
C TYR A 363 25.34 -10.57 -23.79
N ILE A 364 26.55 -10.55 -23.24
CA ILE A 364 27.44 -9.39 -23.30
C ILE A 364 28.50 -9.70 -24.35
N LYS A 365 28.84 -8.71 -25.19
CA LYS A 365 30.04 -8.76 -26.03
C LYS A 365 30.70 -7.40 -26.02
N ASP A 366 32.03 -7.38 -25.87
CA ASP A 366 32.81 -6.15 -25.79
C ASP A 366 32.21 -5.18 -24.74
N GLY A 367 31.75 -5.69 -23.62
CA GLY A 367 31.16 -4.96 -22.50
C GLY A 367 29.80 -4.34 -22.76
N VAL A 368 29.13 -4.58 -23.90
CA VAL A 368 27.77 -4.07 -24.16
C VAL A 368 26.74 -5.19 -24.19
N ALA A 369 25.51 -4.90 -23.73
CA ALA A 369 24.40 -5.84 -23.81
C ALA A 369 23.99 -6.08 -25.28
N LYS A 370 23.76 -7.33 -25.63
CA LYS A 370 23.24 -7.71 -26.94
C LYS A 370 22.18 -8.80 -26.81
N PHE A 371 21.18 -8.72 -27.68
CA PHE A 371 20.18 -9.77 -27.83
C PHE A 371 19.91 -9.99 -29.30
N GLY A 372 19.86 -11.24 -29.72
CA GLY A 372 19.63 -11.55 -31.12
C GLY A 372 18.82 -12.81 -31.33
N ILE A 373 18.31 -12.93 -32.55
CA ILE A 373 17.70 -14.15 -33.08
C ILE A 373 18.37 -14.54 -34.39
N HIS A 374 18.35 -15.83 -34.69
CA HIS A 374 18.81 -16.39 -35.95
C HIS A 374 17.82 -17.42 -36.47
N ARG A 375 17.74 -17.54 -37.80
CA ARG A 375 16.82 -18.45 -38.50
C ARG A 375 17.50 -19.01 -39.73
N VAL A 376 17.04 -20.18 -40.15
CA VAL A 376 17.64 -20.91 -41.28
C VAL A 376 17.52 -20.06 -42.54
N GLY A 377 18.65 -19.77 -43.17
CA GLY A 377 18.71 -19.03 -44.43
C GLY A 377 18.82 -17.50 -44.28
N ASP A 378 18.78 -16.97 -43.05
CA ASP A 378 19.07 -15.56 -42.81
C ASP A 378 20.54 -15.36 -42.44
N GLU A 379 21.27 -14.64 -43.29
CA GLU A 379 22.61 -14.14 -42.97
C GLU A 379 22.69 -12.62 -43.21
N PRO A 380 23.15 -11.82 -42.23
CA PRO A 380 23.54 -12.18 -40.86
C PRO A 380 22.35 -12.35 -39.89
N ALA A 381 22.62 -12.80 -38.66
CA ALA A 381 21.64 -12.82 -37.57
C ALA A 381 21.09 -11.41 -37.22
N PHE A 382 19.86 -11.35 -36.69
CA PHE A 382 19.23 -10.09 -36.30
C PHE A 382 19.60 -9.76 -34.85
N ILE A 383 20.57 -8.85 -34.68
CA ILE A 383 21.12 -8.50 -33.36
C ILE A 383 20.76 -7.06 -32.99
N ALA A 384 20.13 -6.90 -31.84
CA ALA A 384 20.00 -5.64 -31.14
C ALA A 384 21.21 -5.45 -30.24
N SER A 385 21.90 -4.31 -30.36
CA SER A 385 23.10 -3.99 -29.58
C SER A 385 22.91 -2.71 -28.80
N GLY A 386 23.26 -2.75 -27.52
CA GLY A 386 23.48 -1.55 -26.73
C GLY A 386 24.74 -0.79 -27.15
N THR A 387 24.87 0.43 -26.63
CA THR A 387 26.03 1.31 -26.85
C THR A 387 26.78 1.63 -25.56
N GLU A 388 26.13 1.45 -24.40
CA GLU A 388 26.69 1.73 -23.08
C GLU A 388 27.38 0.48 -22.51
N LYS A 389 28.54 0.68 -21.89
CA LYS A 389 29.28 -0.40 -21.23
C LYS A 389 28.58 -0.81 -19.94
N ILE A 390 28.44 -2.11 -19.73
CA ILE A 390 27.96 -2.69 -18.48
C ILE A 390 29.09 -2.59 -17.44
N GLY A 391 28.76 -2.08 -16.26
CA GLY A 391 29.67 -1.95 -15.13
C GLY A 391 29.88 -3.27 -14.38
N LYS A 392 30.54 -3.19 -13.22
CA LYS A 392 30.74 -4.34 -12.30
C LYS A 392 29.61 -4.51 -11.28
N ASP A 393 28.64 -3.62 -11.28
CA ASP A 393 27.47 -3.67 -10.42
C ASP A 393 26.37 -4.54 -11.05
N TRP A 394 25.36 -4.86 -10.25
CA TRP A 394 24.19 -5.59 -10.76
C TRP A 394 23.48 -4.79 -11.85
N VAL A 395 23.20 -5.49 -12.95
CA VAL A 395 22.34 -4.97 -14.02
C VAL A 395 21.28 -5.99 -14.37
N HIS A 396 20.08 -5.53 -14.65
CA HIS A 396 19.03 -6.35 -15.21
C HIS A 396 19.10 -6.26 -16.73
N LEU A 397 19.33 -7.39 -17.39
CA LEU A 397 19.28 -7.49 -18.85
C LEU A 397 17.97 -8.12 -19.28
N ALA A 398 17.37 -7.57 -20.34
CA ALA A 398 16.24 -8.21 -20.99
C ALA A 398 16.38 -8.16 -22.52
N GLY A 399 16.09 -9.29 -23.16
CA GLY A 399 15.98 -9.44 -24.60
C GLY A 399 14.54 -9.67 -24.99
N MET A 400 14.04 -8.95 -25.99
CA MET A 400 12.63 -9.02 -26.41
C MET A 400 12.51 -9.24 -27.91
N VAL A 401 11.65 -10.17 -28.29
CA VAL A 401 11.27 -10.42 -29.69
C VAL A 401 9.82 -9.99 -29.88
N ARG A 402 9.60 -9.19 -30.93
CA ARG A 402 8.30 -8.81 -31.48
C ARG A 402 8.22 -9.23 -32.95
N GLU A 403 7.03 -9.27 -33.53
CA GLU A 403 6.81 -9.66 -34.95
C GLU A 403 7.82 -9.03 -35.92
N LYS A 404 8.17 -7.76 -35.69
CA LYS A 404 9.00 -6.96 -36.61
C LYS A 404 10.27 -6.40 -35.98
N ALA A 405 10.57 -6.74 -34.73
CA ALA A 405 11.69 -6.15 -34.01
C ALA A 405 12.32 -7.12 -33.01
N VAL A 406 13.64 -6.98 -32.84
CA VAL A 406 14.39 -7.56 -31.72
C VAL A 406 14.96 -6.39 -30.94
N GLU A 407 14.84 -6.42 -29.62
CA GLU A 407 15.19 -5.32 -28.73
C GLU A 407 16.01 -5.83 -27.55
N VAL A 408 16.90 -4.98 -27.03
CA VAL A 408 17.67 -5.25 -25.81
C VAL A 408 17.53 -4.09 -24.83
N TYR A 409 17.37 -4.43 -23.57
CA TYR A 409 17.12 -3.52 -22.46
C TYR A 409 18.16 -3.74 -21.36
N VAL A 410 18.53 -2.64 -20.70
CA VAL A 410 19.38 -2.63 -19.51
C VAL A 410 18.68 -1.80 -18.45
N ASN A 411 18.42 -2.38 -17.27
CA ASN A 411 17.72 -1.73 -16.16
C ASN A 411 16.40 -1.06 -16.60
N GLY A 412 15.63 -1.76 -17.44
CA GLY A 412 14.31 -1.33 -17.92
C GLY A 412 14.36 -0.31 -19.06
N LYS A 413 15.53 0.24 -19.41
CA LYS A 413 15.70 1.16 -20.53
C LYS A 413 16.07 0.40 -21.79
N ARG A 414 15.38 0.64 -22.92
CA ARG A 414 15.76 0.10 -24.23
C ARG A 414 17.09 0.69 -24.67
N VAL A 415 18.11 -0.14 -24.88
CA VAL A 415 19.45 0.29 -25.31
C VAL A 415 19.78 -0.08 -26.76
N GLY A 416 19.04 -1.02 -27.35
CA GLY A 416 19.23 -1.42 -28.75
C GLY A 416 17.97 -1.98 -29.39
N VAL A 417 17.87 -1.86 -30.72
CA VAL A 417 16.79 -2.41 -31.53
C VAL A 417 17.28 -2.75 -32.93
N THR A 418 16.78 -3.83 -33.51
CA THR A 418 16.92 -4.16 -34.94
C THR A 418 15.59 -4.65 -35.51
N LYS A 419 15.42 -4.54 -36.82
CA LYS A 419 14.21 -5.03 -37.51
C LYS A 419 14.41 -6.47 -37.94
N THR A 420 13.38 -7.29 -37.75
CA THR A 420 13.30 -8.67 -38.26
C THR A 420 12.04 -8.81 -39.12
N PRO A 421 12.02 -9.65 -40.17
CA PRO A 421 10.80 -9.93 -40.93
C PRO A 421 9.85 -10.92 -40.24
N GLY A 422 10.16 -11.40 -39.03
CA GLY A 422 9.32 -12.36 -38.30
C GLY A 422 10.00 -12.97 -37.08
N TYR A 423 9.32 -13.94 -36.47
CA TYR A 423 9.78 -14.71 -35.31
C TYR A 423 10.74 -15.85 -35.65
N ILE A 424 11.25 -16.50 -34.61
CA ILE A 424 11.93 -17.78 -34.70
C ILE A 424 10.89 -18.87 -35.05
N PRO A 425 11.17 -19.80 -36.00
CA PRO A 425 10.21 -20.80 -36.48
C PRO A 425 10.03 -22.04 -35.57
N GLY A 426 10.60 -22.05 -34.36
CA GLY A 426 10.34 -23.04 -33.31
C GLY A 426 11.20 -24.30 -33.28
N SER A 427 11.67 -24.80 -34.42
CA SER A 427 12.56 -25.96 -34.49
C SER A 427 14.03 -25.57 -34.27
N CYS A 428 14.35 -25.09 -33.07
CA CYS A 428 15.75 -24.95 -32.66
C CYS A 428 16.33 -26.35 -32.46
N GLY A 429 17.26 -26.76 -33.33
CA GLY A 429 17.82 -28.11 -33.33
C GLY A 429 18.78 -28.40 -32.15
N GLN A 430 19.17 -27.39 -31.40
CA GLN A 430 20.11 -27.50 -30.26
C GLN A 430 19.41 -27.14 -28.94
N GLY A 431 20.14 -27.33 -27.84
CA GLY A 431 19.64 -27.20 -26.49
C GLY A 431 19.37 -25.75 -26.06
N MET A 432 19.13 -25.58 -24.77
CA MET A 432 19.07 -24.30 -24.10
C MET A 432 19.96 -24.35 -22.87
N GLU A 433 20.68 -23.27 -22.66
CA GLU A 433 21.70 -23.15 -21.63
C GLU A 433 21.69 -21.74 -21.00
N ILE A 434 21.98 -21.67 -19.70
CA ILE A 434 22.27 -20.42 -19.00
C ILE A 434 23.77 -20.40 -18.68
N GLY A 435 24.42 -19.27 -18.94
CA GLY A 435 25.83 -19.03 -18.64
C GLY A 435 26.83 -19.52 -19.70
N PHE A 436 26.38 -20.22 -20.75
CA PHE A 436 27.24 -20.70 -21.83
C PHE A 436 26.41 -21.09 -23.06
N ASP A 437 27.03 -21.20 -24.24
CA ASP A 437 26.46 -21.87 -25.42
C ASP A 437 27.44 -22.99 -25.82
N VAL A 438 27.12 -24.22 -25.39
CA VAL A 438 28.03 -25.38 -25.43
C VAL A 438 28.29 -25.87 -26.86
N SER A 439 27.43 -25.48 -27.82
CA SER A 439 27.45 -26.00 -29.18
C SER A 439 28.04 -25.00 -30.16
N ASN A 440 27.20 -24.28 -30.90
CA ASN A 440 27.62 -23.23 -31.79
C ASN A 440 26.69 -22.04 -31.63
N SER A 441 27.25 -20.85 -31.82
CA SER A 441 26.57 -19.62 -31.47
C SER A 441 25.23 -19.50 -32.18
N SER A 442 24.19 -19.27 -31.39
CA SER A 442 22.89 -18.87 -31.92
C SER A 442 22.93 -17.51 -32.63
N CYS A 443 23.89 -16.63 -32.33
CA CYS A 443 23.93 -15.28 -32.89
C CYS A 443 25.34 -14.79 -33.21
N GLU A 444 26.17 -14.58 -32.18
CA GLU A 444 27.50 -13.97 -32.35
C GLU A 444 28.62 -14.64 -31.53
N ILE A 445 28.35 -15.16 -30.32
CA ILE A 445 29.37 -15.69 -29.41
C ILE A 445 28.98 -17.02 -28.77
N CYS A 446 29.99 -17.76 -28.33
CA CYS A 446 29.85 -18.93 -27.45
C CYS A 446 30.62 -18.75 -26.13
N ASP A 447 31.16 -17.56 -25.85
CA ASP A 447 31.98 -17.34 -24.66
C ASP A 447 31.20 -17.67 -23.38
N ALA A 448 31.83 -18.42 -22.46
CA ALA A 448 31.26 -18.70 -21.15
C ALA A 448 31.10 -17.40 -20.35
N PHE A 449 30.01 -17.29 -19.62
CA PHE A 449 29.78 -16.18 -18.72
C PHE A 449 30.65 -16.32 -17.46
N GLU A 450 31.39 -15.26 -17.15
CA GLU A 450 32.14 -15.15 -15.90
C GLU A 450 31.49 -14.09 -15.03
N GLY A 451 30.95 -14.50 -13.88
CA GLY A 451 30.25 -13.61 -12.96
C GLY A 451 29.14 -14.30 -12.18
N ILE A 452 28.09 -13.54 -11.86
CA ILE A 452 26.90 -14.03 -11.16
C ILE A 452 25.67 -13.81 -12.04
N ILE A 453 24.79 -14.80 -12.15
CA ILE A 453 23.48 -14.69 -12.80
C ILE A 453 22.41 -15.06 -11.77
N ASP A 454 21.34 -14.28 -11.75
CA ASP A 454 20.22 -14.38 -10.81
C ASP A 454 18.89 -14.12 -11.52
N GLU A 455 17.79 -14.63 -10.95
CA GLU A 455 16.41 -14.34 -11.38
C GLU A 455 16.18 -14.47 -12.89
N VAL A 456 16.55 -15.61 -13.48
CA VAL A 456 16.38 -15.83 -14.93
C VAL A 456 14.92 -16.14 -15.22
N LYS A 457 14.28 -15.34 -16.09
CA LYS A 457 12.86 -15.43 -16.40
C LYS A 457 12.61 -15.44 -17.90
N ILE A 458 11.53 -16.12 -18.29
CA ILE A 458 11.05 -16.19 -19.68
C ILE A 458 9.54 -15.91 -19.69
N PHE A 459 9.14 -14.98 -20.56
CA PHE A 459 7.77 -14.58 -20.76
C PHE A 459 7.32 -14.86 -22.20
N GLN A 460 6.14 -15.42 -22.40
CA GLN A 460 5.42 -15.56 -23.67
C GLN A 460 4.71 -14.25 -24.07
N ALA A 461 5.38 -13.13 -23.84
CA ALA A 461 4.91 -11.83 -24.26
C ALA A 461 6.08 -10.88 -24.40
N ALA A 462 5.87 -9.85 -25.20
CA ALA A 462 6.76 -8.72 -25.28
C ALA A 462 6.36 -7.69 -24.22
N LEU A 463 7.02 -7.76 -23.05
CA LEU A 463 6.71 -6.96 -21.86
C LEU A 463 6.61 -5.46 -22.15
N GLY A 464 5.72 -4.76 -21.43
CA GLY A 464 5.63 -3.30 -21.47
C GLY A 464 6.81 -2.63 -20.76
N ALA A 465 6.97 -1.32 -20.96
CA ALA A 465 7.97 -0.53 -20.23
C ALA A 465 7.74 -0.57 -18.71
N ASP A 466 6.48 -0.56 -18.28
CA ASP A 466 6.11 -0.63 -16.86
C ASP A 466 6.41 -2.01 -16.27
N ASP A 467 6.10 -3.10 -17.00
CA ASP A 467 6.44 -4.47 -16.56
C ASP A 467 7.95 -4.66 -16.43
N LEU A 468 8.73 -4.18 -17.41
CA LEU A 468 10.20 -4.20 -17.32
C LEU A 468 10.73 -3.33 -16.20
N ALA A 469 10.08 -2.20 -15.89
CA ALA A 469 10.47 -1.34 -14.78
C ALA A 469 10.22 -2.03 -13.44
N VAL A 470 9.14 -2.81 -13.31
CA VAL A 470 8.88 -3.66 -12.13
C VAL A 470 9.99 -4.70 -11.99
N GLU A 471 10.30 -5.46 -13.05
CA GLU A 471 11.36 -6.49 -13.03
C GLU A 471 12.75 -5.94 -12.63
N CYS A 472 12.99 -4.64 -12.79
CA CYS A 472 14.23 -3.96 -12.42
C CYS A 472 14.26 -3.40 -10.99
N GLN A 473 13.17 -3.49 -10.22
CA GLN A 473 13.04 -2.84 -8.90
C GLN A 473 13.45 -3.69 -7.71
N ALA A 474 14.07 -4.85 -7.93
CA ALA A 474 14.70 -5.61 -6.85
C ALA A 474 15.82 -4.78 -6.17
N LYS A 475 15.54 -4.24 -4.98
CA LYS A 475 16.52 -3.66 -4.04
C LYS A 475 16.28 -4.18 -2.64
#